data_AF-A0A0K2U5R3-F1
#
_entry.id   AF-A0A0K2U5R3-F1
#
_cell.length_a   1.000
_cell.length_b   1.000
_cell.length_c   1.000
_cell.angle_alpha   90.00
_cell.angle_beta   90.00
_cell.angle_gamma   90.00
#
_symmetry.space_group_name_H-M   'P 1'
#
loop_
_entity.id
_entity.type
_entity.pdbx_description
1 polymer ?
#
loop_
_entity_poly.entity_id
_entity_poly.type
_entity_poly.pdbx_seq_one_letter_code
_entity_poly.pdbx_strand_id
1 'polypeptide(L)'
;MDTEHGCTDIDECAISTPCTGNKFCVNTEGTFRCMNCDKSCKGCQSDGPDSCIECAEGYQKNDGGVCISDETAGKESIKDMKTEL
;
A
#
# COMPACT_ATOMS: atom_id res chain seq x y z
N MET A 1 -22.06 14.83 33.33
CA MET A 1 -22.41 13.94 32.22
C MET A 1 -21.18 13.13 31.92
N ASP A 2 -21.14 11.90 32.43
CA ASP A 2 -20.04 10.97 32.20
C ASP A 2 -20.29 10.25 30.88
N THR A 3 -19.53 10.58 29.84
CA THR A 3 -19.27 9.66 28.73
C THR A 3 -18.03 10.11 27.94
N GLU A 4 -16.88 10.22 28.61
CA GLU A 4 -15.58 10.10 27.92
C GLU A 4 -15.21 8.61 27.73
N HIS A 5 -16.14 7.81 27.25
CA HIS A 5 -15.80 6.50 26.67
C HIS A 5 -15.50 6.71 25.18
N GLY A 6 -14.52 7.57 24.90
CA GLY A 6 -14.00 7.72 23.55
C GLY A 6 -13.35 6.41 23.17
N CYS A 7 -13.94 5.66 22.24
CA CYS A 7 -13.28 4.52 21.63
C CYS A 7 -12.01 5.04 20.96
N THR A 8 -10.85 4.71 21.54
CA THR A 8 -9.57 4.97 20.90
C THR A 8 -9.33 3.83 19.91
N ASP A 9 -9.21 4.18 18.64
CA ASP A 9 -8.85 3.25 17.60
C ASP A 9 -7.47 2.64 17.87
N ILE A 10 -7.34 1.33 17.65
CA ILE A 10 -6.09 0.62 17.86
C ILE A 10 -5.46 0.45 16.49
N ASP A 11 -4.29 1.05 16.27
CA ASP A 11 -3.57 0.87 15.02
C ASP A 11 -2.96 -0.54 14.95
N GLU A 12 -3.67 -1.48 14.32
CA GLU A 12 -3.20 -2.86 14.23
C GLU A 12 -2.00 -3.00 13.28
N CYS A 13 -1.80 -2.05 12.38
CA CYS A 13 -0.65 -1.98 11.47
C CYS A 13 0.65 -1.60 12.21
N ALA A 14 0.55 -0.80 13.27
CA ALA A 14 1.69 -0.43 14.12
C ALA A 14 2.06 -1.54 15.12
N ILE A 15 1.11 -2.39 15.48
CA ILE A 15 1.29 -3.44 16.50
C ILE A 15 1.80 -4.75 15.90
N SER A 16 1.34 -5.09 14.69
CA SER A 16 1.73 -6.34 14.02
C SER A 16 1.81 -6.18 12.51
N THR A 17 2.19 -7.25 11.81
CA THR A 17 2.10 -7.36 10.35
C THR A 17 0.91 -8.26 9.98
N PRO A 18 -0.34 -7.74 10.04
CA PRO A 18 -1.53 -8.57 9.83
C PRO A 18 -1.70 -8.99 8.36
N CYS A 19 -1.06 -8.27 7.43
CA CYS A 19 -1.15 -8.54 6.00
C CYS A 19 -0.06 -9.51 5.55
N THR A 20 -0.47 -10.62 4.91
CA THR A 20 0.44 -11.61 4.34
C THR A 20 0.64 -11.41 2.84
N GLY A 21 1.84 -11.73 2.35
CA GLY A 21 2.18 -11.65 0.92
C GLY A 21 2.57 -10.23 0.49
N ASN A 22 2.39 -9.92 -0.80
CA ASN A 22 2.75 -8.62 -1.37
C ASN A 22 1.65 -7.57 -1.14
N LYS A 23 1.37 -7.30 0.15
CA LYS A 23 0.32 -6.38 0.60
C LYS A 23 0.83 -5.50 1.73
N PHE A 24 0.29 -4.29 1.83
CA PHE A 24 0.56 -3.38 2.94
C PHE A 24 -0.71 -3.15 3.77
N CYS A 25 -0.50 -2.80 5.03
CA CYS A 25 -1.56 -2.55 6.00
C CYS A 25 -1.94 -1.08 6.01
N VAL A 26 -3.24 -0.80 5.99
CA VAL A 26 -3.79 0.54 6.17
C VAL A 26 -4.74 0.52 7.34
N ASN A 27 -4.41 1.29 8.37
CA ASN A 27 -5.25 1.45 9.54
C ASN A 27 -6.50 2.26 9.18
N THR A 28 -7.67 1.84 9.67
CA THR A 28 -8.94 2.53 9.48
C THR A 28 -9.71 2.57 10.79
N GLU A 29 -10.59 3.55 11.00
CA GLU A 29 -11.28 3.63 12.29
C GLU A 29 -12.12 2.36 12.56
N GLY A 30 -11.77 1.65 13.63
CA GLY A 30 -12.39 0.41 14.09
C GLY A 30 -11.87 -0.87 13.42
N THR A 31 -10.93 -0.81 12.45
CA THR A 31 -10.38 -1.99 11.76
C THR A 31 -9.15 -1.68 10.90
N PHE A 32 -8.57 -2.67 10.23
CA PHE A 32 -7.53 -2.47 9.22
C PHE A 32 -7.91 -3.05 7.86
N ARG A 33 -7.25 -2.58 6.80
CA ARG A 33 -7.37 -3.13 5.45
C ARG A 33 -5.99 -3.50 4.91
N CYS A 34 -5.93 -4.63 4.20
CA CYS A 34 -4.74 -5.03 3.48
C CYS A 34 -4.89 -4.70 2.00
N MET A 35 -4.08 -3.75 1.53
CA MET A 35 -4.06 -3.34 0.13
C MET A 35 -2.89 -3.97 -0.60
N ASN A 36 -3.04 -4.21 -1.91
CA ASN A 36 -1.99 -4.81 -2.71
C ASN A 36 -0.88 -3.79 -3.00
N CYS A 37 0.37 -4.25 -2.93
CA CYS A 37 1.50 -3.47 -3.42
C CYS A 37 1.45 -3.26 -4.92
N ASP A 38 2.18 -2.26 -5.41
CA ASP A 38 2.38 -2.13 -6.85
C ASP A 38 3.06 -3.38 -7.43
N LYS A 39 2.73 -3.71 -8.67
CA LYS A 39 3.31 -4.86 -9.39
C LYS A 39 4.83 -4.77 -9.54
N SER A 40 5.37 -3.55 -9.49
CA SER A 40 6.80 -3.28 -9.51
C SER A 40 7.50 -3.56 -8.18
N CYS A 41 6.76 -3.87 -7.11
CA CYS A 41 7.30 -4.10 -5.78
C CYS A 41 7.28 -5.58 -5.38
N LYS A 42 8.31 -5.99 -4.65
CA LYS A 42 8.38 -7.22 -3.85
C LYS A 42 8.37 -6.84 -2.36
N GLY A 43 7.21 -6.39 -1.91
CA GLY A 43 6.97 -5.74 -0.61
C GLY A 43 6.92 -4.23 -0.74
N CYS A 44 5.98 -3.60 -0.03
CA CYS A 44 5.77 -2.15 -0.01
C CYS A 44 5.26 -1.69 1.34
N GLN A 45 5.38 -0.40 1.63
CA GLN A 45 4.83 0.22 2.84
C GLN A 45 3.53 1.01 2.56
N SER A 46 3.38 1.48 1.33
CA SER A 46 2.23 2.24 0.83
C SER A 46 1.95 1.87 -0.62
N ASP A 47 0.86 2.40 -1.17
CA ASP A 47 0.60 2.31 -2.60
C ASP A 47 1.69 3.04 -3.40
N GLY A 48 1.87 2.61 -4.65
CA GLY A 48 2.79 3.24 -5.59
C GLY A 48 4.15 2.54 -5.77
N PRO A 49 4.82 2.78 -6.90
CA PRO A 49 6.12 2.19 -7.25
C PRO A 49 7.32 2.85 -6.54
N ASP A 50 7.13 4.01 -5.89
CA ASP A 50 8.13 4.72 -5.08
C ASP A 50 8.27 4.13 -3.66
N SER A 51 7.24 3.44 -3.20
CA SER A 51 7.12 2.93 -1.84
C SER A 51 7.48 1.45 -1.70
N CYS A 52 8.21 0.91 -2.70
CA CYS A 52 8.68 -0.46 -2.69
C CYS A 52 9.88 -0.66 -1.72
N ILE A 53 9.79 -1.73 -0.93
CA ILE A 53 10.91 -2.22 -0.10
C ILE A 53 12.01 -2.78 -1.00
N GLU A 54 11.62 -3.61 -1.96
CA GLU A 54 12.47 -4.20 -3.00
C GLU A 54 11.71 -4.14 -4.33
N CYS A 55 12.40 -3.87 -5.44
CA CYS A 55 11.76 -3.94 -6.76
C CYS A 55 11.54 -5.40 -7.17
N ALA A 56 10.40 -5.69 -7.80
CA ALA A 56 10.09 -6.98 -8.38
C ALA A 56 11.04 -7.32 -9.54
N GLU A 57 11.07 -8.58 -9.94
CA GLU A 57 11.93 -9.05 -11.04
C GLU A 57 11.60 -8.31 -12.34
N GLY A 58 12.62 -7.76 -13.00
CA GLY A 58 12.46 -6.94 -14.21
C GLY A 58 12.19 -5.45 -13.95
N TYR A 59 12.18 -5.01 -12.70
CA TYR A 59 12.09 -3.60 -12.31
C TYR A 59 13.41 -3.12 -11.69
N GLN A 60 13.79 -1.89 -12.01
CA GLN A 60 14.99 -1.23 -11.48
C GLN A 60 14.61 0.03 -10.72
N LYS A 61 15.24 0.24 -9.57
CA LYS A 61 15.05 1.46 -8.77
C LYS A 61 15.82 2.60 -9.43
N ASN A 62 15.14 3.67 -9.80
CA ASN A 62 15.79 4.88 -10.31
C ASN A 62 16.39 5.71 -9.16
N ASP A 63 17.10 6.78 -9.53
CA ASP A 63 17.68 7.73 -8.56
C ASP A 63 16.61 8.40 -7.66
N GLY A 64 15.38 8.51 -8.17
CA GLY A 64 14.21 9.00 -7.43
C GLY A 64 13.56 7.97 -6.50
N GLY A 65 14.14 6.77 -6.37
CA GLY A 65 13.61 5.72 -5.49
C GLY A 65 12.38 4.98 -6.04
N VAL A 66 12.03 5.18 -7.31
CA VAL A 66 10.88 4.57 -7.98
C VAL A 66 11.29 3.30 -8.72
N CYS A 67 10.57 2.20 -8.49
CA CYS A 67 10.76 0.95 -9.23
C CYS A 67 10.11 1.07 -10.62
N ILE A 68 10.95 1.21 -11.64
CA ILE A 68 10.51 1.34 -13.04
C ILE A 68 10.93 0.10 -13.83
N SER A 69 10.11 -0.34 -14.77
CA SER A 69 10.52 -1.30 -15.81
C SER A 69 10.92 -0.51 -17.06
N ASP A 70 11.72 -1.12 -17.95
CA ASP A 70 12.00 -0.57 -19.29
C ASP A 70 10.72 -0.16 -20.07
N GLU A 71 9.56 -0.74 -19.75
CA GLU A 71 8.27 -0.43 -20.40
C GLU A 71 7.37 0.62 -19.69
N THR A 72 7.68 1.11 -18.48
CA THR A 72 6.69 1.81 -17.63
C THR A 72 7.14 3.19 -17.12
N ALA A 73 7.52 4.08 -18.04
CA ALA A 73 7.52 5.53 -17.78
C ALA A 73 6.11 6.17 -17.90
N GLY A 74 5.00 5.41 -17.89
CA GLY A 74 3.70 6.01 -18.17
C GLY A 74 2.44 5.16 -18.07
N LYS A 75 2.30 4.29 -17.06
CA LYS A 75 1.00 3.65 -16.76
C LYS A 75 0.77 3.50 -15.26
N GLU A 76 0.84 4.61 -14.53
CA GLU A 76 0.24 4.73 -13.20
C GLU A 76 -1.29 4.85 -13.33
N SER A 77 -2.00 3.94 -12.67
CA SER A 77 -3.24 4.18 -11.94
C SER A 77 -4.48 4.79 -12.63
N ILE A 78 -4.72 4.53 -13.93
CA ILE A 78 -6.08 4.66 -14.49
C ILE A 78 -6.72 3.28 -14.65
N LYS A 79 -7.10 2.64 -13.55
CA LYS A 79 -8.08 1.54 -13.58
C LYS A 79 -8.97 1.40 -12.35
N ASP A 80 -8.92 2.32 -11.38
CA ASP A 80 -9.83 2.33 -10.21
C ASP A 80 -11.09 3.19 -10.40
N MET A 81 -11.46 3.56 -11.62
CA MET A 81 -12.80 4.11 -11.91
C MET A 81 -13.31 3.72 -13.30
N LYS A 82 -13.93 2.53 -13.38
CA LYS A 82 -15.06 2.16 -14.27
C LYS A 82 -15.34 0.68 -13.99
N THR A 83 -16.35 0.33 -13.20
CA THR A 83 -17.77 0.42 -13.56
C THR A 83 -18.62 0.16 -12.32
N GLU A 84 -19.31 1.19 -11.81
CA GLU A 84 -20.64 0.99 -11.23
C GLU A 84 -21.58 1.60 -12.28
N LEU A 85 -22.40 0.75 -12.89
CA LEU A 85 -23.29 1.06 -14.01
C LEU A 85 -24.50 1.88 -13.54
#